data_AF-A0A9E4Y038-F1
#
_entry.id   AF-A0A9E4Y038-F1
#
_cell.length_a   1.000
_cell.length_b   1.000
_cell.length_c   1.000
_cell.angle_alpha   90.00
_cell.angle_beta   90.00
_cell.angle_gamma   90.00
#
_symmetry.space_group_name_H-M   'P 1'
#
loop_
_entity.id
_entity.type
_entity.pdbx_description
1 polymer ?
#
loop_
_entity_poly.entity_id
_entity_poly.type
_entity_poly.pdbx_seq_one_letter_code
_entity_poly.pdbx_strand_id
1 'polypeptide(L)'
;LMMGDAPPPKPLIDIPRMAEKATKMLRDSMDSLIDRDLVKARYVCQADDDVDQLYDQVHRELLLFMIQDPQAIQWATYLLWVAHDLERIADRATNIAERVIFLVTGKMKVAANVSES
;
A
#
# COMPACT_ATOMS: atom_id res chain seq x y z
N LEU A 1 -14.06 19.50 -6.40
CA LEU A 1 -13.33 18.54 -5.52
C LEU A 1 -13.52 18.97 -4.08
N MET A 2 -13.70 18.03 -3.13
CA MET A 2 -14.01 18.34 -1.72
C MET A 2 -12.93 19.17 -0.97
N MET A 3 -11.76 19.39 -1.56
CA MET A 3 -10.68 20.20 -1.00
C MET A 3 -10.69 21.68 -1.43
N GLY A 4 -11.64 22.11 -2.29
CA GLY A 4 -11.62 23.47 -2.86
C GLY A 4 -10.35 23.76 -3.67
N ASP A 5 -10.06 25.04 -3.88
CA ASP A 5 -8.84 25.53 -4.56
C ASP A 5 -7.69 25.81 -3.56
N ALA A 6 -7.84 25.40 -2.30
CA ALA A 6 -6.81 25.64 -1.29
C ALA A 6 -5.57 24.78 -1.61
N PRO A 7 -4.38 25.40 -1.74
CA PRO A 7 -3.16 24.65 -2.00
C PRO A 7 -2.90 23.69 -0.84
N PRO A 8 -2.30 22.52 -1.13
CA PRO A 8 -1.95 21.57 -0.09
C PRO A 8 -1.02 22.23 0.94
N PRO A 9 -1.29 22.07 2.25
CA PRO A 9 -0.47 22.66 3.32
C PRO A 9 0.96 22.10 3.33
N LYS A 10 1.23 20.98 2.63
CA LYS A 10 2.57 20.43 2.44
C LYS A 10 2.76 19.80 1.05
N PRO A 11 4.00 19.75 0.53
CA PRO A 11 4.33 18.92 -0.63
C PRO A 11 4.00 17.44 -0.35
N LEU A 12 3.30 16.82 -1.29
CA LEU A 12 2.99 15.38 -1.25
C LEU A 12 4.19 14.60 -1.78
N ILE A 13 5.15 14.26 -0.92
CA ILE A 13 6.33 13.48 -1.34
C ILE A 13 6.04 11.98 -1.22
N ASP A 14 5.59 11.52 -0.07
CA ASP A 14 5.49 10.06 0.19
C ASP A 14 4.20 9.43 -0.34
N ILE A 15 3.09 10.17 -0.43
CA ILE A 15 1.85 9.67 -1.04
C ILE A 15 2.05 9.26 -2.51
N PRO A 16 2.64 10.09 -3.40
CA PRO A 16 2.94 9.66 -4.77
C PRO A 16 3.90 8.48 -4.84
N ARG A 17 4.92 8.42 -3.98
CA ARG A 17 5.85 7.28 -3.92
C ARG A 17 5.14 5.98 -3.53
N MET A 18 4.22 6.06 -2.57
CA MET A 18 3.37 4.94 -2.17
C MET A 18 2.46 4.51 -3.33
N ALA A 19 1.89 5.47 -4.07
CA ALA A 19 1.06 5.19 -5.24
C ALA A 19 1.84 4.48 -6.36
N GLU A 20 3.06 4.94 -6.65
CA GLU A 20 3.95 4.29 -7.63
C GLU A 20 4.26 2.85 -7.24
N LYS A 21 4.60 2.60 -5.97
CA LYS A 21 4.89 1.24 -5.47
C LYS A 21 3.67 0.33 -5.51
N ALA A 22 2.53 0.77 -4.98
CA ALA A 22 1.29 -0.02 -4.99
C ALA A 22 0.84 -0.35 -6.43
N THR A 23 0.92 0.62 -7.36
CA THR A 23 0.60 0.40 -8.78
C THR A 23 1.56 -0.58 -9.43
N LYS A 24 2.85 -0.49 -9.09
CA LYS A 24 3.86 -1.43 -9.59
C LYS A 24 3.60 -2.85 -9.07
N MET A 25 3.32 -3.02 -7.78
CA MET A 25 2.97 -4.31 -7.20
C MET A 25 1.78 -4.93 -7.88
N LEU A 26 0.71 -4.14 -8.13
CA LEU A 26 -0.45 -4.62 -8.86
C LEU A 26 -0.07 -5.11 -10.26
N ARG A 27 0.70 -4.33 -11.03
CA ARG A 27 1.18 -4.75 -12.36
C ARG A 27 2.01 -6.02 -12.28
N ASP A 28 3.01 -6.06 -11.41
CA ASP A 28 3.92 -7.19 -11.28
C ASP A 28 3.17 -8.46 -10.83
N SER A 29 2.14 -8.32 -9.96
CA SER A 29 1.29 -9.44 -9.55
C SER A 29 0.47 -10.00 -10.72
N MET A 30 -0.08 -9.14 -11.58
CA MET A 30 -0.83 -9.53 -12.77
C MET A 30 0.07 -10.20 -13.79
N ASP A 31 1.25 -9.63 -14.04
CA ASP A 31 2.23 -10.25 -14.94
C ASP A 31 2.67 -11.62 -14.42
N SER A 32 2.90 -11.74 -13.11
CA SER A 32 3.29 -13.03 -12.49
C SER A 32 2.20 -14.09 -12.66
N LEU A 33 0.93 -13.68 -12.64
CA LEU A 33 -0.20 -14.57 -12.84
C LEU A 33 -0.31 -15.06 -14.28
N ILE A 34 -0.14 -14.15 -15.25
CA ILE A 34 -0.20 -14.47 -16.69
C ILE A 34 0.92 -15.44 -17.06
N ASP A 35 2.15 -15.13 -16.65
CA ASP A 35 3.35 -15.88 -17.02
C ASP A 35 3.62 -17.08 -16.08
N ARG A 36 2.85 -17.22 -15.00
CA ARG A 36 3.09 -18.16 -13.90
C ARG A 36 4.51 -18.02 -13.31
N ASP A 37 4.99 -16.78 -13.24
CA ASP A 37 6.33 -16.44 -12.80
C ASP A 37 6.42 -16.42 -11.27
N LEU A 38 6.98 -17.51 -10.72
CA LEU A 38 7.20 -17.67 -9.29
C LEU A 38 8.15 -16.61 -8.71
N VAL A 39 9.16 -16.18 -9.48
CA VAL A 39 10.18 -15.24 -9.01
C VAL A 39 9.55 -13.87 -8.86
N LYS A 40 8.80 -13.42 -9.87
CA LYS A 40 8.06 -12.15 -9.84
C LYS A 40 7.00 -12.14 -8.73
N ALA A 41 6.26 -13.24 -8.54
CA ALA A 41 5.31 -13.34 -7.44
C ALA A 41 5.97 -13.20 -6.06
N ARG A 42 7.14 -13.82 -5.84
CA ARG A 42 7.89 -13.66 -4.58
C ARG A 42 8.38 -12.24 -4.37
N TYR A 43 8.78 -11.56 -5.44
CA TYR A 43 9.19 -10.15 -5.37
C TYR A 43 8.02 -9.26 -4.94
N VAL A 44 6.81 -9.47 -5.47
CA VAL A 44 5.62 -8.73 -5.04
C VAL A 44 5.38 -8.88 -3.54
N CYS A 45 5.41 -10.11 -3.02
CA CYS A 45 5.23 -10.34 -1.58
C CYS A 45 6.30 -9.66 -0.71
N GLN A 46 7.52 -9.46 -1.23
CA GLN A 46 8.58 -8.74 -0.51
C GLN A 46 8.43 -7.22 -0.62
N ALA A 47 7.84 -6.73 -1.70
CA ALA A 47 7.61 -5.31 -1.92
C ALA A 47 6.48 -4.75 -1.03
N ASP A 48 5.64 -5.61 -0.46
CA ASP A 48 4.58 -5.27 0.49
C ASP A 48 5.14 -4.57 1.74
N ASP A 49 6.22 -5.12 2.32
CA ASP A 49 6.91 -4.56 3.50
C ASP A 49 7.33 -3.09 3.28
N ASP A 50 7.72 -2.72 2.06
CA ASP A 50 8.09 -1.35 1.71
C ASP A 50 6.87 -0.41 1.70
N VAL A 51 5.71 -0.90 1.24
CA VAL A 51 4.48 -0.10 1.19
C VAL A 51 3.92 0.09 2.60
N ASP A 52 3.96 -0.95 3.43
CA ASP A 52 3.55 -0.89 4.83
C ASP A 52 4.38 0.15 5.60
N GLN A 53 5.71 0.13 5.44
CA GLN A 53 6.58 1.12 6.06
C GLN A 53 6.28 2.56 5.61
N LEU A 54 5.97 2.75 4.32
CA LEU A 54 5.59 4.06 3.78
C LEU A 54 4.23 4.52 4.31
N TYR A 55 3.25 3.62 4.39
CA TYR A 55 1.94 3.90 4.96
C TYR A 55 2.08 4.38 6.40
N ASP A 56 2.87 3.66 7.20
CA ASP A 56 3.18 3.98 8.58
C ASP A 56 3.84 5.36 8.74
N GLN A 57 4.79 5.68 7.87
CA GLN A 57 5.44 6.99 7.85
C GLN A 57 4.43 8.10 7.52
N VAL A 58 3.68 7.94 6.43
CA VAL A 58 2.65 8.89 6.00
C VAL A 58 1.61 9.11 7.10
N HIS A 59 1.15 8.04 7.74
CA HIS A 59 0.19 8.11 8.83
C HIS A 59 0.73 8.96 9.98
N ARG A 60 1.93 8.67 10.48
CA ARG A 60 2.56 9.42 11.57
C ARG A 60 2.74 10.89 11.22
N GLU A 61 3.21 11.19 10.01
CA GLU A 61 3.33 12.58 9.56
C GLU A 61 2.01 13.30 9.57
N LEU A 62 0.95 12.71 8.99
CA LEU A 62 -0.37 13.33 8.92
C LEU A 62 -0.94 13.61 10.31
N LEU A 63 -0.76 12.69 11.27
CA LEU A 63 -1.14 12.94 12.67
C LEU A 63 -0.38 14.12 13.28
N LEU A 64 0.93 14.21 13.07
CA LEU A 64 1.72 15.35 13.56
C LEU A 64 1.25 16.68 12.94
N PHE A 65 0.87 16.67 11.66
CA PHE A 65 0.29 17.84 11.00
C PHE A 65 -1.04 18.27 11.64
N MET A 66 -1.93 17.31 11.93
CA MET A 66 -3.19 17.60 12.61
C MET A 66 -2.99 18.20 14.02
N ILE A 67 -1.95 17.74 14.73
CA ILE A 67 -1.60 18.26 16.06
C ILE A 67 -1.02 19.68 15.97
N GLN A 68 -0.20 19.96 14.96
CA GLN A 68 0.42 21.27 14.77
C GLN A 68 -0.56 22.33 14.27
N ASP A 69 -1.49 21.95 13.39
CA ASP A 69 -2.49 22.85 12.84
C ASP A 69 -3.87 22.17 12.75
N PRO A 70 -4.82 22.52 13.64
CA PRO A 70 -6.18 21.99 13.59
C PRO A 70 -6.94 22.30 12.28
N GLN A 71 -6.55 23.34 11.54
CA GLN A 71 -7.17 23.63 10.23
C GLN A 71 -6.79 22.58 9.17
N ALA A 72 -5.66 21.89 9.36
CA ALA A 72 -5.21 20.83 8.47
C ALA A 72 -5.97 19.51 8.65
N ILE A 73 -6.80 19.35 9.70
CA ILE A 73 -7.48 18.08 10.04
C ILE A 73 -8.23 17.51 8.85
N GLN A 74 -9.14 18.28 8.24
CA GLN A 74 -9.96 17.79 7.13
C GLN A 74 -9.10 17.32 5.96
N TRP A 75 -8.06 18.09 5.63
CA TRP A 75 -7.17 17.79 4.52
C TRP A 75 -6.31 16.54 4.77
N ALA A 76 -5.76 16.44 5.98
CA ALA A 76 -4.97 15.29 6.41
C ALA A 76 -5.83 14.01 6.53
N THR A 77 -7.12 14.13 6.90
CA THR A 77 -8.06 12.99 6.90
C THR A 77 -8.26 12.44 5.48
N TYR A 78 -8.45 13.30 4.48
CA TYR A 78 -8.56 12.83 3.10
C TYR A 78 -7.29 12.13 2.61
N LEU A 79 -6.11 12.63 3.00
CA LEU A 79 -4.86 11.95 2.66
C LEU A 79 -4.69 10.62 3.39
N LEU A 80 -5.15 10.48 4.63
CA LEU A 80 -5.18 9.19 5.32
C LEU A 80 -6.03 8.18 4.55
N TRP A 81 -7.18 8.59 4.02
CA TRP A 81 -8.01 7.71 3.17
C TRP A 81 -7.29 7.32 1.89
N VAL A 82 -6.61 8.26 1.22
CA VAL A 82 -5.80 7.95 0.04
C VAL A 82 -4.69 6.95 0.38
N ALA A 83 -3.94 7.18 1.47
CA ALA A 83 -2.87 6.29 1.91
C ALA A 83 -3.41 4.88 2.21
N HIS A 84 -4.52 4.80 2.94
CA HIS A 84 -5.19 3.54 3.25
C HIS A 84 -5.65 2.81 2.00
N ASP A 85 -6.23 3.51 1.02
CA ASP A 85 -6.67 2.87 -0.23
C ASP A 85 -5.47 2.35 -1.06
N LEU A 86 -4.31 3.02 -0.99
CA LEU A 86 -3.08 2.56 -1.61
C LEU A 86 -2.51 1.30 -0.94
N GLU A 87 -2.53 1.24 0.40
CA GLU A 87 -2.14 0.04 1.15
C GLU A 87 -3.03 -1.15 0.77
N ARG A 88 -4.35 -0.94 0.67
CA ARG A 88 -5.28 -1.99 0.25
C ARG A 88 -5.05 -2.47 -1.19
N ILE A 89 -4.49 -1.63 -2.07
CA ILE A 89 -4.10 -2.06 -3.41
C ILE A 89 -2.87 -2.97 -3.33
N ALA A 90 -1.89 -2.62 -2.49
CA ALA A 90 -0.70 -3.44 -2.25
C ALA A 90 -1.06 -4.81 -1.64
N ASP A 91 -1.87 -4.84 -0.58
CA ASP A 91 -2.35 -6.10 0.04
C ASP A 91 -3.05 -7.00 -1.00
N ARG A 92 -3.90 -6.43 -1.85
CA ARG A 92 -4.57 -7.19 -2.92
C ARG A 92 -3.58 -7.73 -3.96
N ALA A 93 -2.54 -6.98 -4.29
CA ALA A 93 -1.49 -7.44 -5.19
C ALA A 93 -0.69 -8.60 -4.56
N THR A 94 -0.37 -8.51 -3.27
CA THR A 94 0.27 -9.57 -2.49
C THR A 94 -0.59 -10.83 -2.48
N ASN A 95 -1.89 -10.71 -2.20
CA ASN A 95 -2.84 -11.81 -2.27
C ASN A 95 -2.88 -12.49 -3.65
N ILE A 96 -2.78 -11.74 -4.74
CA ILE A 96 -2.68 -12.31 -6.10
C ILE A 96 -1.38 -13.10 -6.24
N ALA A 97 -0.25 -12.51 -5.85
CA ALA A 97 1.06 -13.14 -5.96
C ALA A 97 1.16 -14.44 -5.12
N GLU A 98 0.59 -14.48 -3.92
CA GLU A 98 0.52 -15.69 -3.11
C GLU A 98 -0.27 -16.81 -3.80
N ARG A 99 -1.36 -16.46 -4.48
CA ARG A 99 -2.15 -17.41 -5.27
C ARG A 99 -1.38 -17.94 -6.47
N VAL A 100 -0.54 -17.12 -7.10
CA VAL A 100 0.38 -17.57 -8.17
C VAL A 100 1.39 -18.58 -7.61
N ILE A 101 1.99 -18.28 -6.45
CA ILE A 101 2.92 -19.20 -5.79
C ILE A 101 2.23 -20.53 -5.49
N PHE A 102 1.01 -20.50 -4.99
CA PHE A 102 0.21 -21.70 -4.76
C PHE A 102 -0.08 -22.46 -6.06
N LEU A 103 -0.53 -21.76 -7.11
CA LEU A 103 -0.86 -22.35 -8.41
C LEU A 103 0.32 -23.10 -9.03
N VAL A 104 1.54 -22.57 -8.87
CA VAL A 104 2.77 -23.15 -9.45
C VAL A 104 3.34 -24.27 -8.59
N THR A 105 3.29 -24.13 -7.25
CA THR A 105 4.00 -25.04 -6.34
C THR A 105 3.11 -26.05 -5.62
N GLY A 106 1.80 -25.84 -5.61
CA GLY A 106 0.83 -26.58 -4.79
C GLY A 106 0.96 -26.34 -3.28
N LYS A 107 1.80 -25.38 -2.84
CA LYS A 107 2.04 -25.08 -1.42
C LYS A 107 1.56 -23.68 -1.10
N MET A 108 0.69 -23.56 -0.10
CA MET A 108 0.24 -22.27 0.41
C MET A 108 1.31 -21.76 1.38
N LYS A 109 1.77 -20.52 1.22
CA LYS A 109 2.39 -19.82 2.35
C LYS A 109 1.24 -19.56 3.32
N VAL A 110 1.22 -20.24 4.46
CA VAL A 110 0.38 -19.81 5.58
C VAL A 110 1.00 -18.52 6.06
N ALA A 111 0.31 -17.39 5.87
CA ALA A 111 0.67 -16.15 6.54
C ALA A 111 0.74 -16.47 8.04
N ALA A 112 1.93 -16.39 8.62
CA ALA A 112 2.12 -16.52 10.04
C ALA A 112 1.45 -15.29 10.67
N ASN A 113 0.17 -15.42 11.05
CA ASN A 113 -0.53 -14.68 12.11
C ASN A 113 -2.03 -15.03 12.07
N VAL A 114 -2.37 -16.20 12.62
CA VAL A 114 -3.56 -16.28 13.47
C VAL A 114 -3.01 -16.27 14.89
N SER A 115 -2.92 -15.07 15.48
CA SER A 115 -2.89 -14.96 16.93
C SER A 115 -4.24 -15.46 17.42
N GLU A 116 -4.30 -16.73 17.79
CA GLU A 116 -5.34 -17.25 18.67
C GLU A 116 -5.39 -16.34 19.91
N SER A 117 -6.59 -15.80 20.15
CA SER A 117 -6.96 -15.20 21.43
C SER A 117 -7.33 -16.30 22.41
#